data_AF-A0A0S9QZU5-F1
#
_entry.id   AF-A0A0S9QZU5-F1
#
_cell.length_a   1.000
_cell.length_b   1.000
_cell.length_c   1.000
_cell.angle_alpha   90.00
_cell.angle_beta   90.00
_cell.angle_gamma   90.00
#
_symmetry.space_group_name_H-M   'P 1'
#
loop_
_entity.id
_entity.type
_entity.pdbx_description
1 polymer ?
#
loop_
_entity_poly.entity_id
_entity_poly.type
_entity_poly.pdbx_seq_one_letter_code
_entity_poly.pdbx_strand_id
1 'polypeptide(L)'
;MQTLYNVLVVLHIISWVVALVSYASVARRPQITPWIAHGVGAAFVLGIALTGIASASDAVADPNNAKVGVKLLVALVAVGLAHGTRRRPSPNPVAHVVAALIVVNVAIAYLWT
;
A
#
# COMPACT_ATOMS: atom_id res chain seq x y z
N MET A 1 22.09 0.57 -8.78
CA MET A 1 20.94 0.38 -7.85
C MET A 1 19.88 1.47 -7.97
N GLN A 2 20.24 2.72 -8.26
CA GLN A 2 19.29 3.84 -8.31
C GLN A 2 18.20 3.72 -9.40
N THR A 3 18.53 3.30 -10.62
CA THR A 3 17.52 3.10 -11.69
C THR A 3 16.48 2.05 -11.31
N LEU A 4 16.91 0.90 -10.77
CA LEU A 4 16.01 -0.14 -10.28
C LEU A 4 15.13 0.39 -9.15
N TYR A 5 15.71 1.08 -8.17
CA TYR A 5 14.97 1.68 -7.06
C TYR A 5 13.89 2.64 -7.58
N ASN A 6 14.23 3.54 -8.52
CA ASN A 6 13.26 4.48 -9.10
C ASN A 6 12.11 3.76 -9.83
N VAL A 7 12.41 2.70 -10.59
CA VAL A 7 11.38 1.88 -11.24
C VAL A 7 10.47 1.22 -10.19
N LEU A 8 11.03 0.67 -9.13
CA LEU A 8 10.25 0.07 -8.03
C LEU A 8 9.39 1.11 -7.30
N VAL A 9 9.88 2.34 -7.12
CA VAL A 9 9.10 3.47 -6.56
C VAL A 9 7.90 3.76 -7.45
N VAL A 10 8.09 3.84 -8.76
CA VAL A 10 6.99 4.08 -9.71
C VAL A 10 5.95 2.96 -9.63
N LEU A 11 6.38 1.70 -9.65
CA LEU A 11 5.48 0.55 -9.51
C LEU A 11 4.74 0.55 -8.16
N HIS A 12 5.40 0.98 -7.09
CA HIS A 12 4.82 1.07 -5.76
C HIS A 12 3.69 2.11 -5.72
N ILE A 13 3.90 3.28 -6.32
CA ILE A 13 2.89 4.34 -6.41
C ILE A 13 1.72 3.89 -7.29
N ILE A 14 2.00 3.28 -8.45
CA ILE A 14 0.95 2.75 -9.34
C ILE A 14 0.08 1.73 -8.60
N SER A 15 0.67 0.89 -7.75
CA SER A 15 -0.06 -0.11 -6.98
C SER A 15 -1.08 0.52 -6.02
N TRP A 16 -0.72 1.63 -5.35
CA TRP A 16 -1.67 2.41 -4.54
C TRP A 16 -2.77 3.05 -5.38
N VAL A 17 -2.43 3.61 -6.54
CA VAL A 17 -3.39 4.21 -7.47
C VAL A 17 -4.40 3.17 -7.97
N VAL A 18 -3.93 2.00 -8.39
CA VAL A 18 -4.80 0.89 -8.84
C VAL A 18 -5.77 0.49 -7.73
N ALA A 19 -5.29 0.37 -6.49
CA ALA A 19 -6.15 0.02 -5.36
C ALA A 19 -7.23 1.08 -5.10
N LEU A 20 -6.86 2.37 -5.08
CA LEU A 20 -7.79 3.47 -4.81
C LEU A 20 -8.79 3.71 -5.95
N VAL A 21 -8.35 3.64 -7.21
CA VAL A 21 -9.22 3.77 -8.39
C VAL A 21 -10.22 2.61 -8.42
N SER A 22 -9.76 1.39 -8.12
CA SER A 22 -10.63 0.22 -8.02
C SER A 22 -11.67 0.39 -6.92
N TYR A 23 -11.28 0.93 -5.76
CA TYR A 23 -12.22 1.28 -4.69
C TYR A 23 -13.23 2.35 -5.12
N ALA A 24 -12.81 3.39 -5.84
CA ALA A 24 -13.70 4.45 -6.30
C ALA A 24 -14.86 3.91 -7.15
N SER A 25 -14.63 2.87 -7.95
CA SER A 25 -15.69 2.21 -8.75
C SER A 25 -16.77 1.50 -7.92
N VAL A 26 -16.48 1.16 -6.67
CA VAL A 26 -17.39 0.43 -5.77
C VAL A 26 -17.74 1.23 -4.51
N ALA A 27 -17.36 2.51 -4.42
CA ALA A 27 -17.52 3.30 -3.19
C ALA A 27 -18.98 3.43 -2.71
N ARG A 28 -19.97 3.40 -3.62
CA ARG A 28 -21.40 3.45 -3.27
C ARG A 28 -21.98 2.09 -2.85
N ARG A 29 -21.32 0.99 -3.21
CA ARG A 29 -21.69 -0.39 -2.87
C ARG A 29 -20.40 -1.13 -2.51
N PRO A 30 -19.84 -0.85 -1.33
CA PRO A 30 -18.47 -1.20 -1.01
C PRO A 30 -18.26 -2.71 -1.13
N GLN A 31 -17.23 -3.10 -1.86
CA GLN A 31 -16.81 -4.49 -1.97
C GLN A 31 -15.31 -4.53 -2.18
N ILE A 32 -14.65 -5.53 -1.62
CA ILE A 32 -13.23 -5.76 -1.91
C ILE A 32 -13.14 -6.47 -3.27
N THR A 33 -12.83 -5.71 -4.30
CA THR A 33 -12.59 -6.25 -5.65
C THR A 33 -11.22 -6.94 -5.71
N PRO A 34 -10.99 -7.83 -6.70
CA PRO A 34 -9.68 -8.39 -6.96
C PRO A 34 -8.58 -7.33 -7.08
N TRP A 35 -8.87 -6.25 -7.78
CA TRP A 35 -7.91 -5.17 -8.04
C TRP A 35 -7.55 -4.37 -6.79
N ILE A 36 -8.47 -4.18 -5.84
CA ILE A 36 -8.13 -3.60 -4.52
C ILE A 36 -7.14 -4.51 -3.80
N ALA A 37 -7.43 -5.81 -3.70
CA ALA A 37 -6.59 -6.76 -2.99
C ALA A 37 -5.19 -6.89 -3.63
N HIS A 38 -5.12 -7.02 -4.96
CA HIS A 38 -3.86 -7.12 -5.68
C HIS A 38 -3.06 -5.81 -5.63
N GLY A 39 -3.71 -4.64 -5.75
CA GLY A 39 -3.03 -3.35 -5.65
C GLY A 39 -2.41 -3.11 -4.27
N VAL A 40 -3.16 -3.36 -3.19
CA VAL A 40 -2.64 -3.24 -1.81
C VAL A 40 -1.52 -4.26 -1.54
N GLY A 41 -1.67 -5.50 -2.02
CA GLY A 41 -0.64 -6.54 -1.92
C GLY A 41 0.64 -6.18 -2.67
N ALA A 42 0.53 -5.73 -3.92
CA ALA A 42 1.68 -5.32 -4.72
C ALA A 42 2.40 -4.13 -4.09
N ALA A 43 1.65 -3.13 -3.60
CA ALA A 43 2.24 -1.98 -2.92
C ALA A 43 3.02 -2.40 -1.66
N PHE A 44 2.47 -3.31 -0.85
CA PHE A 44 3.15 -3.81 0.35
C PHE A 44 4.46 -4.53 0.02
N VAL A 45 4.45 -5.46 -0.93
CA VAL A 45 5.65 -6.21 -1.35
C VAL A 45 6.72 -5.27 -1.91
N LEU A 46 6.31 -4.32 -2.76
CA LEU A 46 7.23 -3.31 -3.29
C LEU A 46 7.79 -2.41 -2.18
N GLY A 47 6.99 -2.08 -1.16
CA GLY A 47 7.44 -1.31 0.00
C GLY A 47 8.53 -2.03 0.81
N ILE A 48 8.41 -3.35 0.99
CA ILE A 48 9.45 -4.18 1.62
C ILE A 48 10.72 -4.17 0.77
N ALA A 49 10.59 -4.38 -0.56
CA ALA A 49 11.73 -4.40 -1.47
C ALA A 49 12.48 -3.05 -1.49
N LEU A 50 11.74 -1.94 -1.55
CA LEU A 50 12.30 -0.58 -1.49
C LEU A 50 13.03 -0.32 -0.17
N THR A 51 12.44 -0.75 0.95
CA THR A 51 13.07 -0.64 2.27
C THR A 51 14.37 -1.44 2.34
N GLY A 52 14.35 -2.70 1.88
CA GLY A 52 15.54 -3.55 1.87
C GLY A 52 16.67 -2.97 1.03
N ILE A 53 16.36 -2.40 -0.14
CA ILE A 53 17.36 -1.74 -1.00
C ILE A 53 17.91 -0.48 -0.34
N ALA A 54 17.06 0.34 0.28
CA ALA A 54 17.48 1.55 0.98
C ALA A 54 18.39 1.23 2.17
N SER A 55 18.04 0.22 2.98
CA SER A 55 18.84 -0.20 4.13
C SER A 55 20.14 -0.92 3.75
N ALA A 56 20.25 -1.50 2.55
CA ALA A 56 21.43 -2.23 2.10
C ALA A 56 22.38 -1.40 1.23
N SER A 57 22.06 -0.13 0.95
CA SER A 57 22.83 0.69 0.02
C SER A 57 22.97 2.13 0.50
N ASP A 58 24.22 2.53 0.76
CA ASP A 58 24.60 3.92 1.07
C ASP A 58 24.31 4.91 -0.06
N ALA A 59 23.99 4.41 -1.26
CA ALA A 59 23.79 5.21 -2.47
C ALA A 59 22.34 5.76 -2.64
N VAL A 60 21.37 5.32 -1.84
CA VAL A 60 19.95 5.58 -2.12
C VAL A 60 19.27 6.46 -1.07
N ALA A 61 19.46 6.20 0.23
CA ALA A 61 19.16 7.08 1.38
C ALA A 61 19.15 6.23 2.66
N ASP A 62 19.51 6.82 3.80
CA ASP A 62 19.27 6.22 5.12
C ASP A 62 17.79 6.40 5.51
N PRO A 63 16.96 5.34 5.52
CA PRO A 63 15.55 5.46 5.81
C PRO A 63 15.31 5.69 7.31
N ASN A 64 14.40 6.61 7.63
CA ASN A 64 13.84 6.68 8.99
C ASN A 64 13.10 5.36 9.30
N ASN A 65 13.77 4.47 10.03
CA ASN A 65 13.29 3.12 10.32
C ASN A 65 11.96 3.11 11.10
N ALA A 66 11.70 4.12 11.94
CA ALA A 66 10.43 4.26 12.63
C ALA A 66 9.29 4.58 11.65
N LYS A 67 9.49 5.56 10.76
CA LYS A 67 8.53 5.94 9.70
C LYS A 67 8.24 4.75 8.77
N VAL A 68 9.29 4.01 8.38
CA VAL A 68 9.13 2.83 7.53
C VAL A 68 8.39 1.70 8.25
N GLY A 69 8.75 1.40 9.51
CA GLY A 69 8.08 0.38 10.31
C GLY A 69 6.58 0.62 10.44
N VAL A 70 6.17 1.86 10.72
CA VAL A 70 4.75 2.23 10.81
C VAL A 70 4.05 2.06 9.47
N LYS A 71 4.66 2.50 8.35
CA LYS A 71 4.07 2.33 7.01
C LYS A 71 3.87 0.86 6.65
N LEU A 72 4.87 0.03 6.92
CA LEU A 72 4.77 -1.41 6.65
C LEU A 72 3.69 -2.06 7.52
N LEU A 73 3.53 -1.66 8.78
CA LEU A 73 2.47 -2.17 9.65
C LEU A 73 1.08 -1.78 9.12
N VAL A 74 0.87 -0.50 8.77
CA VAL A 74 -0.40 -0.02 8.20
C VAL A 74 -0.74 -0.76 6.90
N ALA A 75 0.25 -0.90 6.01
CA ALA A 75 0.09 -1.63 4.77
C ALA A 75 -0.22 -3.12 5.00
N LEU A 76 0.42 -3.77 5.98
CA LEU A 76 0.15 -5.16 6.35
C LEU A 76 -1.29 -5.36 6.83
N VAL A 77 -1.78 -4.44 7.68
CA VAL A 77 -3.19 -4.46 8.12
C VAL A 77 -4.14 -4.32 6.92
N ALA A 78 -3.83 -3.41 5.98
CA ALA A 78 -4.63 -3.24 4.78
C ALA A 78 -4.65 -4.51 3.89
N VAL A 79 -3.50 -5.18 3.72
CA VAL A 79 -3.38 -6.46 2.99
C VAL A 79 -4.22 -7.53 3.66
N GLY A 80 -4.11 -7.68 4.99
CA GLY A 80 -4.83 -8.67 5.78
C GLY A 80 -6.34 -8.47 5.71
N LEU A 81 -6.81 -7.23 5.85
CA LEU A 81 -8.23 -6.89 5.71
C LEU A 81 -8.74 -7.14 4.28
N ALA A 82 -7.99 -6.74 3.27
CA ALA A 82 -8.39 -6.94 1.88
C ALA A 82 -8.52 -8.43 1.55
N HIS A 83 -7.50 -9.24 1.84
CA HIS A 83 -7.53 -10.68 1.50
C HIS A 83 -8.45 -11.48 2.42
N GLY A 84 -8.49 -11.16 3.71
CA GLY A 84 -9.30 -11.87 4.70
C GLY A 84 -10.81 -11.60 4.55
N THR A 85 -11.20 -10.48 3.95
CA THR A 85 -12.62 -10.11 3.81
C THR A 85 -13.14 -10.14 2.37
N ARG A 86 -12.29 -10.44 1.38
CA ARG A 86 -12.68 -10.47 -0.05
C ARG A 86 -13.83 -11.43 -0.39
N ARG A 87 -14.07 -12.46 0.41
CA ARG A 87 -15.17 -13.42 0.21
C ARG A 87 -16.47 -13.03 0.92
N ARG A 88 -16.52 -11.88 1.62
CA ARG A 88 -17.75 -11.43 2.28
C ARG A 88 -18.82 -11.05 1.24
N PRO A 89 -20.11 -11.30 1.54
CA PRO A 89 -21.20 -10.86 0.67
C PRO A 89 -21.21 -9.33 0.55
N SER A 90 -21.76 -8.83 -0.56
CA SER A 90 -21.95 -7.39 -0.76
C SER A 90 -23.18 -6.91 0.01
N PRO A 91 -23.12 -5.75 0.69
CA PRO A 91 -21.97 -4.86 0.81
C PRO A 91 -20.94 -5.34 1.85
N ASN A 92 -19.67 -5.08 1.56
CA ASN A 92 -18.54 -5.27 2.47
C ASN A 92 -17.92 -3.91 2.84
N PRO A 93 -18.34 -3.30 3.98
CA PRO A 93 -17.84 -1.98 4.42
C PRO A 93 -16.33 -1.93 4.69
N VAL A 94 -15.66 -3.09 4.83
CA VAL A 94 -14.20 -3.15 5.01
C VAL A 94 -13.46 -2.52 3.84
N ALA A 95 -14.07 -2.42 2.65
CA ALA A 95 -13.50 -1.67 1.54
C ALA A 95 -13.21 -0.19 1.87
N HIS A 96 -14.07 0.46 2.66
CA HIS A 96 -13.82 1.83 3.14
C HIS A 96 -12.62 1.89 4.09
N VAL A 97 -12.51 0.90 4.99
CA VAL A 97 -11.40 0.81 5.93
C VAL A 97 -10.08 0.60 5.20
N VAL A 98 -10.05 -0.31 4.21
CA VAL A 98 -8.86 -0.53 3.37
C VAL A 98 -8.48 0.74 2.61
N ALA A 99 -9.45 1.43 2.00
CA ALA A 99 -9.19 2.70 1.32
C ALA A 99 -8.63 3.78 2.26
N ALA A 100 -9.19 3.90 3.47
CA ALA A 100 -8.70 4.82 4.49
C ALA A 100 -7.27 4.49 4.91
N LEU A 101 -6.94 3.20 5.11
CA LEU A 101 -5.58 2.77 5.45
C LEU A 101 -4.57 3.10 4.35
N ILE A 102 -4.95 3.00 3.07
CA ILE A 102 -4.10 3.45 1.96
C ILE A 102 -3.80 4.94 2.09
N VAL A 103 -4.84 5.76 2.30
CA VAL A 103 -4.69 7.22 2.44
C VAL A 103 -3.83 7.57 3.65
N VAL A 104 -4.03 6.92 4.80
CA VAL A 104 -3.20 7.08 6.00
C VAL A 104 -1.74 6.73 5.71
N ASN A 105 -1.49 5.62 5.00
CA ASN A 105 -0.14 5.20 4.65
C ASN A 105 0.57 6.23 3.74
N VAL A 106 -0.16 6.83 2.80
CA VAL A 106 0.33 7.92 1.94
C VAL A 106 0.57 9.18 2.78
N ALA A 107 -0.35 9.54 3.67
CA ALA A 107 -0.19 10.69 4.56
C ALA A 107 1.05 10.56 5.44
N ILE A 108 1.30 9.39 6.03
CA ILE A 108 2.52 9.12 6.81
C ILE A 108 3.78 9.32 5.96
N ALA A 109 3.74 8.96 4.67
CA ALA A 109 4.87 9.13 3.78
C ALA A 109 5.28 10.60 3.58
N TYR A 110 4.31 11.52 3.54
CA TYR A 110 4.54 12.93 3.20
C TYR A 110 4.48 13.89 4.41
N LEU A 111 3.70 13.56 5.45
CA LEU A 111 3.47 14.45 6.60
C LEU A 111 4.41 14.17 7.77
N TRP A 112 4.95 12.94 7.89
CA TRP A 112 5.93 12.64 8.92
C TRP A 112 7.28 13.20 8.46
N THR A 113 7.84 14.16 9.22
CA THR A 113 9.20 14.69 9.02
C THR A 113 10.20 13.90 9.84
#